data_AF-A0A921MLC2-F1
#
_entry.id   AF-A0A921MLC2-F1
#
_cell.length_a   1.000
_cell.length_b   1.000
_cell.length_c   1.000
_cell.angle_alpha   90.00
_cell.angle_beta   90.00
_cell.angle_gamma   90.00
#
_symmetry.space_group_name_H-M   'P 1'
#
loop_
_entity.id
_entity.type
_entity.pdbx_description
1 polymer ?
#
loop_
_entity_poly.entity_id
_entity_poly.type
_entity_poly.pdbx_seq_one_letter_code
_entity_poly.pdbx_strand_id
1 'polypeptide(L)'
;MRSRQEQVANEILMHFRSRKKLQGEVSLSDTLEADGDGSSLSLMDVISVDDDMLDNLDARESCIRVRQCVKDCLNEREAMIIALRYGLGGQNPLTQREIAARCGISRSYVSRIEKKALQKLEQAMEAAPKGKDTAKNS
;
A
#
# COMPACT_ATOMS: atom_id res chain seq x y z
N MET A 1 -18.94 -29.01 -50.76
CA MET A 1 -19.91 -29.13 -49.66
C MET A 1 -19.23 -29.95 -48.57
N ARG A 2 -19.03 -29.42 -47.36
CA ARG A 2 -18.47 -30.21 -46.24
C ARG A 2 -19.46 -31.29 -45.84
N SER A 3 -18.97 -32.50 -45.59
CA SER A 3 -19.84 -33.65 -45.29
C SER A 3 -20.54 -33.43 -43.95
N ARG A 4 -21.80 -33.86 -43.81
CA ARG A 4 -22.57 -33.77 -42.56
C ARG A 4 -21.83 -34.40 -41.38
N GLN A 5 -20.99 -35.41 -41.65
CA GLN A 5 -20.14 -36.04 -40.65
C GLN A 5 -19.03 -35.11 -40.13
N GLU A 6 -18.47 -34.24 -40.98
CA GLU A 6 -17.44 -33.26 -40.59
C GLU A 6 -18.02 -32.15 -39.71
N GLN A 7 -19.26 -31.75 -39.96
CA GLN A 7 -19.95 -30.75 -39.13
C GLN A 7 -20.23 -31.30 -37.72
N VAL A 8 -20.75 -32.53 -37.63
CA VAL A 8 -21.01 -33.19 -36.33
C VAL A 8 -19.71 -33.39 -35.54
N ALA A 9 -18.62 -33.82 -36.19
CA ALA A 9 -17.34 -33.99 -35.54
C ALA A 9 -16.78 -32.67 -34.98
N ASN A 10 -16.91 -31.57 -35.74
CA ASN A 10 -16.46 -30.26 -35.28
C ASN A 10 -17.27 -29.75 -34.08
N GLU A 11 -18.58 -30.01 -34.05
CA GLU A 11 -19.47 -29.60 -32.96
C GLU A 11 -19.19 -30.36 -31.66
N ILE A 12 -18.97 -31.68 -31.76
CA ILE A 12 -18.53 -32.51 -30.63
C ILE A 12 -17.19 -32.02 -30.08
N LEU A 13 -16.25 -31.69 -30.97
CA LEU A 13 -14.93 -31.21 -30.60
C LEU A 13 -14.97 -29.82 -29.94
N MET A 14 -15.87 -28.94 -30.39
CA MET A 14 -16.14 -27.65 -29.75
C MET A 14 -16.77 -27.83 -28.35
N HIS A 15 -17.68 -28.79 -28.18
CA HIS A 15 -18.28 -29.11 -26.88
C HIS A 15 -17.25 -29.63 -25.86
N PHE A 16 -16.32 -30.50 -26.28
CA PHE A 16 -15.24 -30.92 -25.37
C PHE A 16 -14.25 -29.80 -25.06
N ARG A 17 -13.97 -28.90 -26.02
CA ARG A 17 -13.14 -27.71 -25.79
C ARG A 17 -13.76 -26.73 -24.81
N SER A 18 -15.08 -26.50 -24.89
CA SER A 18 -15.77 -25.63 -23.93
C SER A 18 -15.80 -26.24 -22.54
N ARG A 19 -16.01 -27.57 -22.41
CA ARG A 19 -15.97 -28.26 -21.12
C ARG A 19 -14.58 -28.33 -20.49
N LYS A 20 -13.51 -28.42 -21.29
CA LYS A 20 -12.13 -28.37 -20.76
C LYS A 20 -11.78 -27.00 -20.17
N LYS A 21 -12.37 -25.90 -20.67
CA LYS A 21 -12.20 -24.57 -20.06
C LYS A 21 -12.76 -24.50 -18.64
N LEU A 22 -13.87 -25.19 -18.38
CA LEU A 22 -14.54 -25.20 -17.07
C LEU A 22 -13.96 -26.23 -16.07
N GLN A 23 -13.00 -27.06 -16.46
CA GLN A 23 -12.55 -28.20 -15.65
C GLN A 23 -11.85 -27.81 -14.32
N GLY A 24 -11.55 -26.52 -14.12
CA GLY A 24 -10.96 -25.99 -12.88
C GLY A 24 -11.76 -24.88 -12.22
N GLU A 25 -13.00 -24.64 -12.64
CA GLU A 25 -13.88 -23.66 -11.98
C GLU A 25 -14.55 -24.33 -10.78
N VAL A 26 -14.42 -23.71 -9.60
CA VAL A 26 -15.11 -24.09 -8.36
C VAL A 26 -15.99 -22.94 -7.91
N SER A 27 -17.19 -23.22 -7.40
CA SER A 27 -18.04 -22.14 -6.91
C SER A 27 -17.54 -21.70 -5.53
N LEU A 28 -17.42 -20.39 -5.33
CA LEU A 28 -17.05 -19.83 -4.02
C LEU A 28 -18.10 -20.11 -2.93
N SER A 29 -19.33 -20.43 -3.34
CA SER A 29 -20.43 -20.81 -2.46
C SER A 29 -20.48 -22.31 -2.13
N ASP A 30 -19.59 -23.12 -2.71
CA ASP A 30 -19.60 -24.57 -2.46
C ASP A 30 -19.17 -24.85 -1.02
N THR A 31 -19.95 -25.69 -0.35
CA THR A 31 -19.73 -26.07 1.05
C THR A 31 -18.60 -27.09 1.12
N LEU A 32 -17.54 -26.79 1.88
CA LEU A 32 -16.34 -27.62 1.98
C LEU A 32 -16.56 -28.84 2.88
N GLU A 33 -17.26 -28.68 4.01
CA GLU A 33 -17.64 -29.74 4.94
C GLU A 33 -19.06 -29.49 5.50
N ALA A 34 -19.84 -30.56 5.62
CA ALA A 34 -21.14 -30.57 6.29
C ALA A 34 -21.01 -31.38 7.57
N ASP A 35 -20.48 -30.78 8.62
CA ASP A 35 -20.60 -31.36 9.96
C ASP A 35 -22.05 -31.19 10.44
N GLY A 36 -22.53 -32.20 11.18
CA GLY A 36 -23.94 -32.42 11.54
C GLY A 36 -24.61 -31.36 12.41
N ASP A 37 -24.07 -30.15 12.53
CA ASP A 37 -24.59 -29.03 13.32
C ASP A 37 -24.95 -27.79 12.47
N GLY A 38 -25.33 -27.99 11.20
CA GLY A 38 -26.09 -27.01 10.41
C GLY A 38 -25.34 -25.77 9.92
N SER A 39 -24.08 -25.56 10.31
CA SER A 39 -23.23 -24.48 9.80
C SER A 39 -22.29 -25.01 8.72
N SER A 40 -22.66 -24.83 7.45
CA SER A 40 -21.81 -25.21 6.32
C SER A 40 -20.74 -24.16 6.06
N LEU A 41 -19.46 -24.52 6.17
CA LEU A 41 -18.34 -23.65 5.80
C LEU A 41 -18.22 -23.56 4.28
N SER A 42 -18.31 -22.36 3.72
CA SER A 42 -18.08 -22.11 2.29
C SER A 42 -16.66 -21.63 2.04
N LEU A 43 -16.15 -21.80 0.81
CA LEU A 43 -14.84 -21.27 0.44
C LEU A 43 -14.78 -19.73 0.62
N MET A 44 -15.91 -19.04 0.47
CA MET A 44 -16.03 -17.60 0.72
C MET A 44 -15.75 -17.20 2.18
N ASP A 45 -15.98 -18.09 3.15
CA ASP A 45 -15.74 -17.83 4.57
C ASP A 45 -14.26 -17.98 4.95
N VAL A 46 -13.48 -18.70 4.15
CA VAL A 46 -12.06 -18.99 4.38
C VAL A 46 -11.15 -18.00 3.64
N ILE A 47 -11.63 -17.38 2.56
CA ILE A 47 -10.88 -16.38 1.80
C ILE A 47 -10.88 -15.05 2.57
N SER A 48 -9.76 -14.73 3.21
CA SER A 48 -9.51 -13.39 3.75
C SER A 48 -9.21 -12.41 2.61
N VAL A 49 -9.83 -11.24 2.64
CA VAL A 49 -9.37 -10.09 1.86
C VAL A 49 -8.26 -9.42 2.65
N ASP A 50 -7.16 -9.05 2.01
CA ASP A 50 -6.16 -8.19 2.62
C ASP A 50 -6.83 -6.83 2.91
N ASP A 51 -7.21 -6.60 4.17
CA ASP A 51 -7.85 -5.35 4.59
C ASP A 51 -6.77 -4.28 4.83
N ASP A 52 -6.35 -3.62 3.74
CA ASP A 52 -5.38 -2.53 3.76
C ASP A 52 -5.93 -1.26 4.45
N MET A 53 -7.16 -1.26 4.97
CA MET A 53 -7.80 -0.06 5.53
C MET A 53 -7.05 0.49 6.75
N LEU A 54 -6.53 -0.40 7.60
CA LEU A 54 -5.70 -0.02 8.76
C LEU A 54 -4.37 0.58 8.30
N ASP A 55 -3.67 -0.06 7.38
CA ASP A 55 -2.39 0.43 6.85
C ASP A 55 -2.54 1.81 6.16
N ASN A 56 -3.64 2.01 5.43
CA ASN A 56 -3.96 3.29 4.80
C ASN A 56 -4.28 4.39 5.82
N LEU A 57 -4.90 4.04 6.96
CA LEU A 57 -5.19 4.99 8.03
C LEU A 57 -3.89 5.40 8.75
N ASP A 58 -3.04 4.43 9.09
CA ASP A 58 -1.75 4.64 9.74
C ASP A 58 -0.80 5.49 8.88
N ALA A 59 -0.78 5.25 7.56
CA ALA A 59 -0.02 6.06 6.62
C ALA A 59 -0.48 7.52 6.62
N ARG A 60 -1.80 7.76 6.62
CA ARG A 60 -2.36 9.12 6.67
C ARG A 60 -2.01 9.84 7.98
N GLU A 61 -2.16 9.16 9.11
CA GLU A 61 -1.82 9.75 10.41
C GLU A 61 -0.32 10.08 10.49
N SER A 62 0.52 9.15 10.04
CA SER A 62 1.97 9.35 9.97
C SER A 62 2.35 10.55 9.09
N CYS A 63 1.70 10.72 7.94
CA CYS A 63 1.90 11.90 7.08
C CYS A 63 1.53 13.22 7.77
N ILE A 64 0.43 13.25 8.51
CA ILE A 64 0.01 14.45 9.26
C ILE A 64 1.04 14.77 10.34
N ARG A 65 1.47 13.75 11.09
CA ARG A 65 2.45 13.89 12.17
C ARG A 65 3.78 14.43 11.66
N VAL A 66 4.31 13.87 10.57
CA VAL A 66 5.55 14.38 9.93
C VAL A 66 5.39 15.83 9.50
N ARG A 67 4.25 16.22 8.90
CA ARG A 67 4.01 17.62 8.52
C ARG A 67 3.96 18.56 9.72
N GLN A 68 3.41 18.13 10.84
CA GLN A 68 3.40 18.91 12.09
C GLN A 68 4.81 19.06 12.65
N CYS A 69 5.55 17.94 12.80
CA CYS A 69 6.94 17.98 13.29
C CYS A 69 7.85 18.84 12.41
N VAL A 70 7.67 18.81 11.08
CA VAL A 70 8.43 19.69 10.16
C VAL A 70 8.11 21.16 10.38
N LYS A 71 6.87 21.52 10.74
CA LYS A 71 6.49 22.90 11.04
C LYS A 71 6.99 23.37 12.41
N ASP A 72 6.93 22.49 13.41
CA ASP A 72 7.15 22.87 14.81
C ASP A 72 8.62 22.76 15.23
N CYS A 73 9.37 21.82 14.65
CA CYS A 73 10.74 21.50 15.10
C CYS A 73 11.85 22.06 14.21
N LEU A 74 11.52 22.44 12.98
CA LEU A 74 12.50 22.93 12.01
C LEU A 74 12.35 24.44 11.79
N ASN A 75 13.48 25.13 11.67
CA ASN A 75 13.48 26.52 11.25
C ASN A 75 13.10 26.62 9.76
N GLU A 76 12.65 27.78 9.28
CA GLU A 76 12.19 27.98 7.89
C GLU A 76 13.16 27.41 6.83
N ARG A 77 14.47 27.65 7.01
CA ARG A 77 15.50 27.16 6.08
C ARG A 77 15.65 25.63 6.11
N GLU A 78 15.54 25.02 7.28
CA GLU A 78 15.59 23.57 7.45
C GLU A 78 14.35 22.93 6.84
N ALA A 79 13.16 23.46 7.16
CA ALA A 79 11.88 23.01 6.64
C ALA A 79 11.83 23.11 5.11
N MET A 80 12.33 24.21 4.52
CA MET A 80 12.43 24.39 3.08
C MET A 80 13.32 23.31 2.44
N ILE A 81 14.52 23.08 2.99
CA ILE A 81 15.46 22.08 2.44
C ILE A 81 14.87 20.67 2.54
N ILE A 82 14.25 20.32 3.66
CA ILE A 82 13.59 19.02 3.85
C ILE A 82 12.39 18.87 2.92
N ALA A 83 11.56 19.92 2.76
CA ALA A 83 10.43 19.88 1.85
C ALA A 83 10.87 19.65 0.39
N LEU A 84 11.92 20.34 -0.05
CA LEU A 84 12.49 20.13 -1.38
C LEU A 84 13.14 18.75 -1.53
N ARG A 85 13.82 18.25 -0.50
CA ARG A 85 14.53 16.96 -0.54
C ARG A 85 13.59 15.77 -0.68
N TYR A 86 12.46 15.82 0.02
CA TYR A 86 11.50 14.71 0.11
C TYR A 86 10.18 14.97 -0.60
N GLY A 87 10.04 16.11 -1.29
CA GLY A 87 8.82 16.45 -2.03
C GLY A 87 7.62 16.77 -1.15
N LEU A 88 7.85 17.25 0.08
CA LEU A 88 6.75 17.60 0.99
C LEU A 88 5.94 18.76 0.40
N GLY A 89 4.63 18.60 0.34
CA GLY A 89 3.73 19.61 -0.25
C GLY A 89 3.43 19.41 -1.75
N GLY A 90 3.73 18.23 -2.29
CA GLY A 90 3.35 17.86 -3.67
C GLY A 90 4.34 18.31 -4.73
N GLN A 91 5.57 18.67 -4.33
CA GLN A 91 6.67 18.93 -5.26
C GLN A 91 7.45 17.64 -5.52
N ASN A 92 8.13 17.57 -6.66
CA ASN A 92 9.06 16.46 -6.90
C ASN A 92 10.27 16.57 -5.97
N PRO A 93 10.73 15.45 -5.39
CA PRO A 93 11.92 15.44 -4.55
C PRO A 93 13.16 15.81 -5.38
N LEU A 94 14.04 16.63 -4.79
CA LEU A 94 15.29 17.09 -5.39
C LEU A 94 16.49 16.43 -4.71
N THR A 95 17.58 16.28 -5.44
CA THR A 95 18.89 15.88 -4.91
C THR A 95 19.54 17.00 -4.12
N GLN A 96 20.47 16.65 -3.22
CA GLN A 96 21.29 17.63 -2.50
C GLN A 96 22.04 18.58 -3.45
N ARG A 97 22.45 18.10 -4.64
CA ARG A 97 23.17 18.91 -5.64
C ARG A 97 22.24 19.94 -6.29
N GLU A 98 21.02 19.55 -6.62
CA GLU A 98 20.01 20.44 -7.19
C GLU A 98 19.56 21.49 -6.17
N ILE A 99 19.34 21.08 -4.91
CA ILE A 99 19.02 22.01 -3.82
C ILE A 99 20.17 22.99 -3.59
N ALA A 100 21.41 22.50 -3.58
CA ALA A 100 22.61 23.34 -3.43
C ALA A 100 22.71 24.40 -4.53
N ALA A 101 22.51 24.00 -5.79
CA ALA A 101 22.49 24.91 -6.93
C ALA A 101 21.37 25.95 -6.80
N ARG A 102 20.15 25.53 -6.41
CA ARG A 102 19.00 26.42 -6.24
C ARG A 102 19.18 27.42 -5.09
N CYS A 103 19.82 27.01 -4.00
CA CYS A 103 20.03 27.82 -2.80
C CYS A 103 21.35 28.61 -2.81
N GLY A 104 22.19 28.47 -3.84
CA GLY A 104 23.48 29.16 -3.93
C GLY A 104 24.48 28.76 -2.84
N ILE A 105 24.43 27.52 -2.36
CA ILE A 105 25.28 26.99 -1.28
C ILE A 105 25.98 25.71 -1.70
N SER A 106 26.98 25.26 -0.94
CA SER A 106 27.65 24.00 -1.25
C SER A 106 26.77 22.79 -0.95
N ARG A 107 26.93 21.71 -1.72
CA ARG A 107 26.28 20.40 -1.46
C ARG A 107 26.57 19.92 -0.03
N SER A 108 27.80 20.08 0.45
CA SER A 108 28.19 19.69 1.81
C SER A 108 27.39 20.47 2.86
N TYR A 109 27.14 21.77 2.63
CA TYR A 109 26.32 22.58 3.52
C TYR A 109 24.86 22.10 3.56
N VAL A 110 24.26 21.77 2.41
CA VAL A 110 22.93 21.14 2.34
C VAL A 110 22.90 19.83 3.13
N SER A 111 23.91 18.97 2.94
CA SER A 111 23.99 17.68 3.66
C SER A 111 24.07 17.86 5.18
N ARG A 112 24.80 18.88 5.66
CA ARG A 112 24.85 19.19 7.10
C ARG A 112 23.51 19.68 7.64
N ILE A 113 22.78 20.48 6.87
CA ILE A 113 21.44 20.94 7.25
C ILE A 113 20.46 19.77 7.30
N GLU A 114 20.44 18.95 6.24
CA GLU A 114 19.58 17.75 6.16
C GLU A 114 19.82 16.82 7.36
N LYS A 115 21.09 16.50 7.67
CA LYS A 115 21.43 15.65 8.82
C LYS A 115 20.92 16.22 10.14
N LYS A 116 21.09 17.53 10.38
CA LYS A 116 20.62 18.18 11.61
C LYS A 116 19.09 18.19 11.70
N ALA A 117 18.42 18.48 10.59
CA ALA A 117 16.97 18.53 10.54
C ALA A 117 16.36 17.14 10.78
N LEU A 118 16.91 16.09 10.16
CA LEU A 118 16.47 14.71 10.40
C LEU A 118 16.62 14.30 11.87
N GLN A 119 17.74 14.65 12.51
CA GLN A 119 17.95 14.36 13.92
C GLN A 119 16.92 15.06 14.84
N LYS A 120 16.55 16.31 14.53
CA LYS A 120 15.50 17.03 15.26
C LYS A 120 14.12 16.36 15.09
N LEU A 121 13.81 15.95 13.86
CA LEU A 121 12.55 15.26 13.54
C LEU A 121 12.46 13.91 14.26
N GLU A 122 13.54 13.14 14.26
CA GLU A 122 13.63 11.86 14.97
C GLU A 122 13.33 12.03 16.46
N GLN A 123 13.99 12.99 17.13
CA GLN A 123 13.74 13.29 18.54
C GLN A 123 12.30 13.73 18.82
N ALA A 124 11.72 14.55 17.93
CA ALA A 124 10.33 14.99 18.08
C ALA A 124 9.32 13.85 17.91
N MET A 125 9.61 12.91 17.00
CA MET A 125 8.77 11.73 16.78
C MET A 125 8.88 10.71 17.91
N GLU A 126 10.04 10.58 18.55
CA GLU A 126 10.22 9.75 19.75
C GLU A 126 9.56 10.35 20.99
N ALA A 127 9.56 11.69 21.12
CA ALA A 127 8.98 12.40 22.25
C ALA A 127 7.43 12.49 22.19
N ALA A 128 6.83 12.32 21.01
CA ALA A 128 5.38 12.27 20.88
C ALA A 128 4.85 10.92 21.41
N PRO A 129 3.91 10.91 22.39
CA PRO A 129 3.38 9.65 22.90
C PRO A 129 2.70 8.89 21.77
N LYS A 130 3.18 7.66 21.49
CA LYS A 130 2.45 6.71 20.65
C LYS A 130 1.04 6.57 21.23
N GLY A 131 0.03 6.75 20.38
CA GLY A 131 -1.38 6.55 20.75
C GLY A 131 -1.54 5.24 21.51
N LYS A 132 -2.27 5.30 22.62
CA LYS A 132 -2.60 4.15 23.45
C LYS A 132 -3.60 3.26 22.70
N ASP A 133 -3.12 2.24 22.02
CA ASP A 133 -3.95 1.07 21.67
C ASP A 133 -3.64 -0.07 22.64
N THR A 134 -3.97 0.16 23.90
CA THR A 134 -4.10 -0.89 24.93
C THR A 134 -5.37 -0.68 25.74
N ALA A 135 -6.52 -0.95 25.12
CA ALA A 135 -7.78 -1.34 25.77
C ALA A 135 -8.76 -1.70 24.64
N LYS A 136 -9.42 -2.85 24.57
CA LYS A 136 -9.91 -3.72 25.64
C LYS A 136 -10.24 -5.09 25.02
N ASN A 137 -9.66 -6.15 25.56
CA ASN A 137 -10.26 -7.47 25.53
C ASN A 137 -11.32 -7.48 26.64
N SER A 138 -12.61 -7.57 26.29
CA SER A 138 -13.74 -7.84 27.20
C SER A 138 -14.93 -8.33 26.39
#